data_AF-A0A380W6P2-F1
#
_entry.id   AF-A0A380W6P2-F1
#
_cell.length_a   1.000
_cell.length_b   1.000
_cell.length_c   1.000
_cell.angle_alpha   90.00
_cell.angle_beta   90.00
_cell.angle_gamma   90.00
#
_symmetry.space_group_name_H-M   'P 1'
#
loop_
_entity.id
_entity.type
_entity.pdbx_description
1 polymer ?
#
loop_
_entity_poly.entity_id
_entity_poly.type
_entity_poly.pdbx_seq_one_letter_code
_entity_poly.pdbx_strand_id
1 'polypeptide(L)' 'MLDDHETERMLGKAVLQCWGRLPHDVQEMIFEGAVDGGPNRARSDLALRLHEVHPRTEHNSASKRI' A
#
# COMPACT_ATOMS: atom_id res chain seq x y z
N MET A 1 -3.35 3.73 -27.18
CA MET A 1 -2.70 4.34 -26.00
C MET A 1 -3.51 3.89 -24.81
N LEU A 2 -2.88 3.44 -23.73
CA LEU A 2 -3.63 3.16 -22.49
C LEU A 2 -4.25 4.46 -22.01
N ASP A 3 -5.50 4.43 -21.58
CA ASP A 3 -6.08 5.56 -20.86
C ASP A 3 -5.56 5.59 -19.42
N ASP A 4 -5.71 6.74 -18.77
CA ASP A 4 -5.23 6.98 -17.41
C ASP A 4 -5.87 5.98 -16.43
N HIS A 5 -7.14 5.63 -16.65
CA HIS A 5 -7.91 4.77 -15.78
C HIS A 5 -7.44 3.30 -15.84
N GLU A 6 -7.12 2.81 -17.03
CA GLU A 6 -6.54 1.49 -17.23
C GLU A 6 -5.11 1.42 -16.66
N THR A 7 -4.34 2.50 -16.82
CA THR A 7 -2.99 2.63 -16.27
C THR A 7 -3.00 2.57 -14.74
N GLU A 8 -3.84 3.37 -14.09
CA GLU A 8 -4.02 3.39 -12.63
C GLU A 8 -4.45 2.02 -12.10
N ARG A 9 -5.39 1.35 -12.79
CA ARG A 9 -5.85 0.02 -12.41
C ARG A 9 -4.73 -1.01 -12.47
N MET A 10 -3.92 -1.00 -13.53
CA MET A 10 -2.80 -1.93 -13.70
C MET A 10 -1.74 -1.73 -12.62
N LEU A 11 -1.37 -0.48 -12.36
CA LEU A 11 -0.40 -0.13 -11.33
C LEU A 11 -0.91 -0.49 -9.93
N GLY A 12 -2.15 -0.13 -9.60
CA GLY A 12 -2.77 -0.46 -8.31
C GLY A 12 -2.83 -1.97 -8.07
N LYS A 13 -3.16 -2.76 -9.10
CA LYS A 13 -3.14 -4.23 -9.00
C LYS A 13 -1.74 -4.78 -8.73
N ALA A 14 -0.73 -4.27 -9.43
CA ALA A 14 0.66 -4.71 -9.22
C ALA A 14 1.15 -4.37 -7.80
N VAL A 15 0.85 -3.16 -7.32
CA VAL A 15 1.15 -2.71 -5.95
C VAL A 15 0.50 -3.62 -4.91
N LEU A 16 -0.79 -3.94 -5.06
CA LEU A 16 -1.48 -4.84 -4.12
C LEU A 16 -0.86 -6.24 -4.06
N GLN A 17 -0.31 -6.74 -5.18
CA GLN A 17 0.35 -8.05 -5.22
C GLN A 17 1.73 -8.06 -4.58
N CYS A 18 2.45 -6.92 -4.60
CA CYS A 18 3.79 -6.81 -4.04
C CYS A 18 3.86 -6.06 -2.71
N TRP A 19 2.73 -5.59 -2.17
CA TRP A 19 2.65 -4.67 -1.03
C TRP A 19 3.52 -5.10 0.16
N GLY A 20 3.37 -6.34 0.64
CA GLY A 20 4.17 -6.85 1.78
C GLY A 20 5.67 -6.99 1.53
N ARG A 21 6.13 -6.85 0.28
CA ARG A 21 7.56 -6.83 -0.10
C ARG A 21 8.11 -5.42 -0.26
N LEU A 22 7.25 -4.40 -0.32
CA LEU A 22 7.68 -3.02 -0.42
C LEU A 22 8.30 -2.55 0.92
N PRO A 23 9.35 -1.73 0.88
CA PRO A 23 9.84 -1.02 2.05
C PRO A 23 8.73 -0.21 2.74
N HIS A 24 8.86 -0.02 4.06
CA HIS A 24 7.81 0.63 4.86
C HIS A 24 7.55 2.08 4.43
N ASP A 25 8.60 2.85 4.15
CA ASP A 25 8.52 4.22 3.63
C ASP A 25 7.78 4.29 2.28
N VAL A 26 8.00 3.29 1.41
CA VAL A 26 7.28 3.18 0.13
C VAL A 26 5.81 2.81 0.36
N GLN A 27 5.52 1.92 1.30
CA GLN A 27 4.13 1.62 1.70
C GLN A 27 3.43 2.88 2.22
N GLU A 28 4.05 3.66 3.11
CA GLU A 28 3.49 4.91 3.62
C GLU A 28 3.23 5.92 2.50
N MET A 29 4.21 6.14 1.61
CA MET A 29 4.07 7.07 0.49
C MET A 29 2.88 6.71 -0.42
N ILE A 30 2.75 5.43 -0.78
CA ILE A 30 1.65 4.97 -1.63
C ILE A 30 0.32 5.05 -0.89
N PHE A 31 0.31 4.70 0.40
CA PHE A 31 -0.89 4.78 1.22
C PHE A 31 -1.40 6.21 1.27
N GLU A 32 -0.58 7.17 1.72
CA GLU A 32 -0.96 8.59 1.80
C GLU A 32 -1.43 9.12 0.44
N GLY A 33 -0.70 8.82 -0.64
CA GLY A 33 -1.10 9.22 -1.99
C GLY A 33 -2.47 8.67 -2.41
N ALA A 34 -2.81 7.45 -2.01
CA ALA A 34 -4.11 6.85 -2.26
C ALA A 34 -5.23 7.45 -1.40
N VAL A 35 -4.92 7.94 -0.19
CA VAL A 35 -5.92 8.54 0.70
C VAL A 35 -6.17 10.02 0.39
N ASP A 36 -5.13 10.77 0.05
CA ASP A 36 -5.22 12.21 -0.24
C ASP A 36 -6.09 12.50 -1.47
N GLY A 37 -6.17 11.56 -2.41
CA GLY A 37 -7.07 11.62 -3.57
C GLY A 37 -8.48 11.05 -3.33
N GLY A 38 -8.75 10.47 -2.16
CA GLY A 38 -9.97 9.71 -1.86
C GLY A 38 -10.89 10.35 -0.82
N PRO A 39 -12.13 9.85 -0.67
CA PRO A 39 -13.03 10.28 0.39
C PRO A 39 -12.46 9.90 1.77
N ASN A 40 -12.66 10.74 2.79
CA ASN A 40 -12.09 10.56 4.15
C ASN A 40 -12.36 9.20 4.81
N ARG A 41 -13.42 8.47 4.40
CA ARG A 41 -13.73 7.12 4.89
C ARG A 41 -12.84 6.02 4.28
N ALA A 42 -12.22 6.29 3.14
CA ALA A 42 -11.38 5.34 2.42
C ALA A 42 -10.10 4.97 3.18
N ARG A 43 -9.62 5.83 4.09
CA ARG A 43 -8.40 5.58 4.87
C ARG A 43 -8.49 4.29 5.69
N SER A 44 -9.55 4.19 6.50
CA SER A 44 -9.74 3.07 7.41
C SER A 44 -9.98 1.77 6.65
N ASP A 45 -10.80 1.83 5.60
CA ASP A 45 -11.14 0.68 4.77
C ASP A 45 -9.92 0.18 3.98
N LEU A 46 -9.10 1.10 3.46
CA LEU A 46 -7.87 0.77 2.76
C LEU A 46 -6.84 0.15 3.70
N ALA A 47 -6.68 0.68 4.92
CA ALA A 47 -5.76 0.11 5.91
C ALA A 47 -6.17 -1.32 6.29
N LEU A 48 -7.47 -1.55 6.55
CA LEU A 48 -8.00 -2.88 6.82
C LEU A 48 -7.75 -3.83 5.64
N ARG A 49 -8.04 -3.39 4.41
CA ARG A 49 -7.83 -4.20 3.22
C ARG A 49 -6.36 -4.60 3.02
N LEU A 50 -5.44 -3.67 3.24
CA LEU A 50 -4.00 -3.95 3.12
C LEU A 50 -3.52 -4.89 4.24
N HIS A 51 -4.10 -4.80 5.44
CA HIS A 51 -3.85 -5.74 6.52
C HIS A 51 -4.41 -7.14 6.27
N GLU A 52 -5.53 -7.29 5.58
CA GLU A 52 -6.04 -8.61 5.16
C GLU A 52 -5.15 -9.25 4.09
N VAL A 53 -4.65 -8.45 3.15
CA VAL A 53 -3.76 -8.93 2.07
C VAL A 53 -2.39 -9.30 2.65
N HIS A 54 -1.93 -8.57 3.67
CA HIS A 54 -0.70 -8.84 4.38
C HIS A 54 -0.92 -8.70 5.89
N PRO A 55 -1.22 -9.81 6.61
CA PRO A 55 -1.34 -9.77 8.07
C PRO A 55 -0.07 -9.14 8.61
N ARG A 56 -0.25 -8.02 9.33
CA ARG A 56 0.78 -7.09 9.82
C ARG A 56 2.15 -7.71 9.71
N THR A 57 2.95 -7.21 8.76
CA THR A 57 4.42 -7.19 8.81
C THR A 57 4.91 -7.93 10.05
N GLU A 58 5.19 -9.23 9.90
CA GLU A 58 6.02 -9.92 10.88
C GLU A 58 7.15 -8.95 11.14
N HIS A 59 7.22 -8.48 12.38
CA HIS A 59 8.22 -7.50 12.78
C HIS A 59 9.56 -8.11 12.42
N ASN A 60 10.14 -7.70 11.28
CA ASN A 60 11.54 -7.97 11.07
C ASN A 60 12.23 -7.09 12.10
N SER A 61 12.50 -7.72 13.23
CA SER A 61 13.36 -7.25 14.30
C SER A 61 14.77 -7.13 13.73
N ALA A 62 14.97 -6.15 12.85
CA ALA A 62 16.26 -5.70 12.37
C ALA A 62 16.50 -4.26 12.85
N SER A 63 16.06 -3.95 14.08
CA SER A 63 16.74 -2.97 14.91
C SER A 63 17.38 -3.71 16.08
N LYS A 64 18.46 -4.43 15.77
CA LYS A 64 19.50 -4.74 16.73
C LYS A 64 20.84 -4.51 16.03
N ARG A 65 21.73 -3.82 16.75
CA ARG A 65 23.08 -3.31 16.43
C ARG A 65 23.01 -1.78 16.28
N ILE A 66 23.56 -0.98 17.19
CA ILE A 66 24.72 -1.14 18.09
C ILE A 66 24.41 -0.42 19.42
#